data_AF-A0A2V9T131-F1
#
_entry.id   AF-A0A2V9T131-F1
#
_cell.length_a   1.000
_cell.length_b   1.000
_cell.length_c   1.000
_cell.angle_alpha   90.00
_cell.angle_beta   90.00
_cell.angle_gamma   90.00
#
_symmetry.space_group_name_H-M   'P 1'
#
loop_
_entity.id
_entity.type
_entity.pdbx_description
1 polymer ?
#
loop_
_entity_poly.entity_id
_entity_poly.type
_entity_poly.pdbx_seq_one_letter_code
_entity_poly.pdbx_strand_id
1 'polypeptide(L)' 'MPRNGKKKKRKKKAFSAVEAVKAMARERIGAPRPSRMVPVRRKEKSEKHKPNLSRLLQEE' A
#
# COMPACT_ATOMS: atom_id res chain seq x y z
N MET A 1 3.21 -8.44 -31.00
CA MET A 1 4.56 -7.96 -30.62
C MET A 1 4.74 -8.01 -29.11
N PRO A 2 5.71 -8.76 -28.55
CA PRO A 2 5.98 -8.70 -27.12
C PRO A 2 6.74 -7.41 -26.76
N ARG A 3 6.28 -6.68 -25.73
CA ARG A 3 6.97 -5.50 -25.19
C ARG A 3 8.16 -5.97 -24.34
N ASN A 4 9.38 -5.69 -24.79
CA ASN A 4 10.60 -5.96 -24.03
C ASN A 4 10.70 -5.08 -22.78
N GLY A 5 10.07 -5.50 -21.69
CA GLY A 5 10.35 -4.98 -20.36
C GLY A 5 11.65 -5.60 -19.83
N LYS A 6 12.78 -4.88 -19.92
CA LYS A 6 14.03 -5.28 -19.26
C LYS A 6 13.75 -5.55 -17.77
N LYS A 7 13.90 -6.80 -17.31
CA LYS A 7 13.72 -7.16 -15.89
C LYS A 7 14.75 -6.40 -15.05
N LYS A 8 14.31 -5.40 -14.28
CA LYS A 8 15.20 -4.63 -13.39
C LYS A 8 15.75 -5.58 -12.33
N LYS A 9 17.08 -5.72 -12.28
CA LYS A 9 17.76 -6.50 -11.22
C LYS A 9 17.41 -5.89 -9.87
N ARG A 10 16.91 -6.69 -8.93
CA ARG A 10 16.57 -6.22 -7.59
C ARG A 10 17.86 -5.86 -6.86
N LYS A 11 17.90 -4.68 -6.24
CA LYS A 11 19.03 -4.28 -5.40
C LYS A 11 19.12 -5.22 -4.19
N LYS A 12 20.34 -5.61 -3.81
CA LYS A 12 20.57 -6.33 -2.56
C LYS A 12 20.16 -5.41 -1.41
N LYS A 13 19.41 -5.95 -0.44
CA LYS A 13 19.11 -5.20 0.78
C LYS A 13 20.38 -5.11 1.62
N ALA A 14 20.63 -3.95 2.22
CA ALA A 14 21.69 -3.81 3.22
C ALA A 14 21.32 -4.59 4.48
N PHE A 15 22.32 -5.04 5.23
CA PHE A 15 22.09 -5.64 6.53
C PHE A 15 21.53 -4.59 7.49
N SER A 16 20.47 -4.96 8.21
CA SER A 16 19.90 -4.15 9.29
C SER A 16 19.86 -5.02 10.55
N ALA A 17 20.54 -4.57 11.61
CA ALA A 17 20.56 -5.27 12.89
C ALA A 17 19.14 -5.51 13.43
N VAL A 18 18.25 -4.53 13.25
CA VAL A 18 16.85 -4.61 13.68
C VAL A 18 16.10 -5.72 12.94
N GLU A 19 16.33 -5.88 11.63
CA GLU A 19 15.70 -6.95 10.85
C GLU A 19 16.22 -8.33 11.26
N ALA A 20 17.53 -8.45 11.50
CA ALA A 20 18.15 -9.69 11.96
C ALA A 20 17.60 -10.16 13.32
N VAL A 21 17.49 -9.24 14.28
CA VAL A 21 16.92 -9.52 15.61
C VAL A 21 15.46 -9.96 15.48
N LYS A 22 14.65 -9.26 14.66
CA LYS A 22 13.23 -9.63 14.43
C LYS A 22 13.09 -10.99 13.75
N ALA A 23 13.96 -11.35 12.82
CA ALA A 23 13.95 -12.64 12.16
C ALA A 23 14.27 -13.77 13.15
N MET A 24 15.36 -13.62 13.93
CA MET A 24 15.76 -14.59 14.94
C MET A 24 14.66 -14.80 16.01
N ALA A 25 13.99 -13.72 16.44
CA ALA A 25 12.89 -13.82 17.38
C ALA A 25 11.71 -14.62 16.79
N ARG A 26 11.38 -14.44 15.50
CA ARG A 26 10.30 -15.17 14.83
C ARG A 26 10.62 -16.67 14.67
N GLU A 27 11.88 -17.01 14.43
CA GLU A 27 12.33 -18.40 14.36
C GLU A 27 12.22 -19.10 15.72
N ARG A 28 12.57 -18.39 16.81
CA ARG A 28 12.61 -18.97 18.17
C ARG A 28 11.24 -19.01 18.85
N ILE A 29 10.47 -17.93 18.76
CA ILE A 29 9.21 -17.75 19.50
C ILE A 29 8.01 -18.17 18.64
N GLY A 30 8.20 -18.33 17.33
CA GLY A 30 7.12 -18.36 16.35
C GLY A 30 6.65 -16.93 16.03
N ALA A 31 6.25 -16.69 14.78
CA ALA A 31 5.78 -15.36 14.40
C ALA A 31 4.41 -15.08 15.05
N PRO A 32 4.23 -14.01 15.85
CA PRO A 32 2.89 -13.52 16.10
C PRO A 32 2.26 -13.24 14.73
N ARG A 33 1.02 -13.72 14.53
CA ARG A 33 0.31 -13.56 13.24
C ARG A 33 0.48 -12.12 12.79
N PRO A 34 0.91 -11.86 11.54
CA PRO A 34 0.97 -10.48 11.05
C PRO A 34 -0.41 -9.89 11.30
N SER A 35 -0.48 -8.81 12.08
CA SER A 35 -1.73 -8.06 12.20
C SER A 35 -2.05 -7.63 10.78
N ARG A 36 -3.03 -8.30 10.17
CA ARG A 36 -3.44 -7.99 8.81
C ARG A 36 -3.95 -6.57 8.91
N MET A 37 -3.19 -5.62 8.37
CA MET A 37 -3.61 -4.23 8.33
C MET A 37 -4.97 -4.24 7.65
N VAL A 38 -6.04 -4.00 8.43
CA VAL A 38 -7.40 -4.01 7.90
C VAL A 38 -7.37 -2.97 6.79
N PRO A 39 -7.71 -3.33 5.53
CA PRO A 39 -7.77 -2.34 4.48
C PRO A 39 -8.78 -1.30 4.95
N VAL A 40 -8.29 -0.11 5.30
CA VAL A 40 -9.13 1.03 5.65
C VAL A 40 -10.01 1.21 4.42
N ARG A 41 -11.33 0.95 4.58
CA ARG A 41 -12.30 1.22 3.52
C ARG A 41 -11.99 2.62 3.04
N ARG A 42 -11.64 2.77 1.76
CA ARG A 42 -11.33 4.08 1.18
C ARG A 42 -12.53 4.96 1.50
N LYS A 43 -12.36 5.94 2.39
CA LYS A 43 -13.43 6.88 2.70
C LYS A 43 -13.89 7.47 1.37
N GLU A 44 -15.19 7.42 1.11
CA GLU A 44 -15.76 8.04 -0.08
C GLU A 44 -15.27 9.49 -0.12
N LYS A 45 -14.77 9.90 -1.28
CA LYS A 45 -14.24 11.24 -1.44
C LYS A 45 -15.43 12.19 -1.42
N SER A 46 -15.69 12.82 -0.27
CA SER A 46 -16.58 13.97 -0.21
C SER A 46 -16.06 15.02 -1.19
N GLU A 47 -16.92 15.55 -2.05
CA GLU A 47 -16.52 16.61 -2.98
C GLU A 47 -16.07 17.83 -2.18
N LYS A 48 -14.82 18.25 -2.43
CA LYS A 48 -14.18 19.35 -1.71
C LYS A 48 -14.66 20.73 -2.16
N HIS A 49 -15.37 20.79 -3.29
CA HIS A 49 -15.72 22.02 -3.98
C HIS A 49 -17.22 22.13 -4.19
N LYS A 50 -17.70 23.36 -4.24
CA LYS A 50 -19.09 23.69 -4.55
C LYS A 50 -19.44 23.15 -5.95
N PRO A 51 -20.69 22.73 -6.18
CA PRO A 51 -21.13 22.30 -7.51
C PRO A 51 -21.00 23.47 -8.51
N ASN A 52 -20.57 23.14 -9.73
CA ASN A 52 -20.50 24.10 -10.82
C ASN A 52 -21.91 24.36 -11.37
N LEU A 53 -22.08 25.48 -12.09
CA LEU A 53 -23.35 25.84 -12.72
C LEU A 53 -23.95 24.70 -13.54
N SER A 54 -23.11 23.96 -14.28
CA SER A 54 -23.54 22.80 -15.07
C SER A 54 -24.15 21.66 -14.26
N ARG A 55 -23.73 21.47 -12.99
CA ARG A 55 -24.32 20.45 -12.09
C ARG A 55 -25.61 20.94 -11.47
N LEU A 56 -25.68 22.21 -11.12
CA LEU A 56 -26.91 22.81 -10.58
C LEU A 56 -28.06 22.72 -11.60
N LEU A 57 -27.76 22.95 -12.88
CA LEU A 57 -28.74 22.82 -13.97
C LEU A 57 -29.15 21.36 -14.28
N GLN A 58 -28.45 20.35 -13.74
CA GLN A 58 -28.77 18.93 -13.93
C GLN A 58 -29.62 18.34 -12.79
N GLU A 59 -29.75 19.06 -11.67
CA GLU A 59 -30.50 18.63 -10.48
C GLU A 59 -31.94 19.19 -10.43
N GLU A 60 -32.32 20.04 -11.40
CA GLU A 60 -33.72 20.44 -11.71
C GLU A 60 -34.37 19.46 -12.71
#